data_AF-A0A0Q0ZKG3-F1
#
_entry.id   AF-A0A0Q0ZKG3-F1
#
_cell.length_a   1.000
_cell.length_b   1.000
_cell.length_c   1.000
_cell.angle_alpha   90.00
_cell.angle_beta   90.00
_cell.angle_gamma   90.00
#
_symmetry.space_group_name_H-M   'P 1'
#
loop_
_entity.id
_entity.type
_entity.pdbx_description
1 polymer ?
#
loop_
_entity_poly.entity_id
_entity_poly.type
_entity_poly.pdbx_seq_one_letter_code
_entity_poly.pdbx_strand_id
1 'polypeptide(L)'
;MLVAIQNADVPIVEQAEMAFQQLADFYNLPKLPEDIIYDDTNEDNSIEKVSVYEALGLIKYLNAGEDPRGLVLFAVYCAKYGHNIDLQEVFKKKYGNEIPTNIGVGFRGENSNVEIIFIDQNQSWFDLGCKLFLKNS
;
A
#
# COMPACT_ATOMS: atom_id res chain seq x y z
N MET A 1 -9.47 -14.99 14.73
CA MET A 1 -8.23 -14.63 14.00
C MET A 1 -7.56 -13.40 14.62
N LEU A 2 -8.15 -12.20 14.53
CA LEU A 2 -7.52 -10.96 15.02
C LEU A 2 -7.09 -11.00 16.50
N VAL A 3 -7.96 -11.50 17.39
CA VAL A 3 -7.62 -11.67 18.82
C VAL A 3 -6.41 -12.59 19.01
N ALA A 4 -6.29 -13.63 18.19
CA ALA A 4 -5.16 -14.55 18.28
C ALA A 4 -3.86 -13.90 17.80
N ILE A 5 -3.91 -13.10 16.73
CA ILE A 5 -2.76 -12.32 16.24
C ILE A 5 -2.32 -11.28 17.29
N GLN A 6 -3.27 -10.56 17.89
CA GLN A 6 -2.98 -9.54 18.90
C GLN A 6 -2.35 -10.12 20.18
N ASN A 7 -2.78 -11.33 20.56
CA ASN A 7 -2.28 -12.03 21.74
C ASN A 7 -1.05 -12.90 21.46
N ALA A 8 -0.51 -12.90 20.24
CA ALA A 8 0.69 -13.65 19.92
C ALA A 8 1.90 -13.04 20.65
N ASP A 9 2.74 -13.91 21.23
CA ASP A 9 3.95 -13.52 21.98
C ASP A 9 5.11 -13.21 21.02
N VAL A 10 4.89 -12.22 20.16
CA VAL A 10 5.83 -11.73 19.14
C VAL A 10 5.78 -10.20 19.08
N PRO A 11 6.83 -9.53 18.57
CA PRO A 11 6.82 -8.07 18.38
C PRO A 11 5.60 -7.58 17.60
N ILE A 12 5.15 -6.35 17.90
CA ILE A 12 3.99 -5.72 17.25
C ILE A 12 4.12 -5.68 15.72
N VAL A 13 5.33 -5.50 15.20
CA VAL A 13 5.62 -5.54 13.76
C VAL A 13 5.40 -6.92 13.15
N GLU A 14 5.72 -8.00 13.87
CA GLU A 14 5.44 -9.37 13.44
C GLU A 14 3.94 -9.67 13.51
N GLN A 15 3.23 -9.16 14.52
CA GLN A 15 1.77 -9.24 14.57
C GLN A 15 1.13 -8.53 13.36
N ALA A 16 1.69 -7.39 12.92
CA ALA A 16 1.22 -6.68 11.74
C ALA A 16 1.46 -7.49 10.45
N GLU A 17 2.62 -8.14 10.32
CA GLU A 17 2.90 -9.05 9.20
C GLU A 17 1.95 -10.25 9.20
N MET A 18 1.69 -10.86 10.36
CA MET A 18 0.70 -11.93 10.49
C MET A 18 -0.69 -11.46 10.06
N ALA A 19 -1.10 -10.26 10.46
CA ALA A 19 -2.37 -9.67 10.03
C ALA A 19 -2.41 -9.44 8.52
N PHE A 20 -1.33 -8.93 7.93
CA PHE A 20 -1.22 -8.68 6.49
C PHE A 20 -1.45 -9.96 5.70
N GLN A 21 -0.74 -11.04 6.05
CA GLN A 21 -0.86 -12.33 5.37
C GLN A 21 -2.25 -12.95 5.58
N GLN A 22 -2.63 -13.15 6.84
CA GLN A 22 -3.82 -13.94 7.18
C GLN A 22 -5.12 -13.25 6.76
N LEU A 23 -5.21 -11.92 6.85
CA LEU A 23 -6.43 -11.21 6.44
C LEU A 23 -6.55 -11.16 4.92
N ALA A 24 -5.45 -10.92 4.20
CA ALA A 24 -5.48 -10.93 2.75
C ALA A 24 -5.85 -12.32 2.22
N ASP A 25 -5.32 -13.40 2.81
CA ASP A 25 -5.74 -14.77 2.49
C ASP A 25 -7.21 -15.02 2.80
N PHE A 26 -7.66 -14.64 4.00
CA PHE A 26 -9.04 -14.88 4.45
C PHE A 26 -10.07 -14.20 3.54
N TYR A 27 -9.77 -12.99 3.05
CA TYR A 27 -10.65 -12.25 2.14
C TYR A 27 -10.32 -12.45 0.66
N ASN A 28 -9.34 -13.30 0.33
CA ASN A 28 -8.86 -13.52 -1.04
C ASN A 28 -8.52 -12.21 -1.76
N LEU A 29 -7.76 -11.34 -1.09
CA LEU A 29 -7.33 -10.04 -1.59
C LEU A 29 -5.95 -10.13 -2.25
N PRO A 30 -5.67 -9.31 -3.27
CA PRO A 30 -4.32 -9.18 -3.80
C PRO A 30 -3.39 -8.63 -2.71
N LYS A 31 -2.36 -9.40 -2.33
CA LYS A 31 -1.38 -8.95 -1.34
C LYS A 31 -0.45 -7.95 -1.98
N LEU A 32 0.08 -8.31 -3.14
CA LEU A 32 1.01 -7.54 -3.94
C LEU A 32 0.35 -7.05 -5.24
N PRO A 33 0.90 -6.01 -5.88
CA PRO A 33 0.38 -5.50 -7.15
C PRO A 33 0.31 -6.56 -8.25
N GLU A 34 1.29 -7.47 -8.31
CA GLU A 34 1.33 -8.58 -9.27
C GLU A 34 0.22 -9.63 -9.08
N ASP A 35 -0.43 -9.66 -7.92
CA ASP A 35 -1.57 -10.56 -7.66
C ASP A 35 -2.87 -10.06 -8.32
N ILE A 36 -2.88 -8.82 -8.82
CA ILE A 36 -4.04 -8.21 -9.45
C ILE A 36 -4.20 -8.78 -10.86
N ILE A 37 -5.22 -9.61 -11.05
CA ILE A 37 -5.63 -10.08 -12.38
C ILE A 37 -6.57 -9.02 -12.97
N TYR A 38 -6.10 -8.35 -14.02
CA TYR A 38 -6.90 -7.52 -14.90
C TYR A 38 -7.61 -8.43 -15.90
N ASP A 39 -8.94 -8.45 -15.84
CA ASP A 39 -9.76 -9.15 -16.82
C ASP A 39 -10.22 -8.13 -17.86
N ASP A 40 -9.55 -8.09 -19.00
CA ASP A 40 -9.84 -7.17 -20.12
C ASP A 40 -11.24 -7.38 -20.71
N THR A 41 -11.99 -8.42 -20.30
CA THR A 41 -13.33 -8.75 -20.82
C THR A 41 -14.48 -8.30 -19.91
N ASN A 42 -14.19 -7.87 -18.68
CA ASN A 42 -15.20 -7.38 -17.75
C ASN A 42 -15.27 -5.84 -17.81
N GLU A 43 -16.34 -5.32 -18.42
CA GLU A 43 -16.67 -3.88 -18.45
C GLU A 43 -16.93 -3.30 -17.05
N ASP A 44 -17.08 -4.14 -16.02
CA ASP A 44 -17.24 -3.76 -14.61
C ASP A 44 -15.90 -3.67 -13.85
N ASN A 45 -14.78 -3.46 -14.55
CA ASN A 45 -13.50 -3.00 -13.96
C ASN A 45 -13.57 -1.55 -13.42
N SER A 46 -14.76 -1.07 -13.06
CA SER A 46 -15.01 0.29 -12.59
C SER A 46 -14.38 0.57 -11.21
N ILE A 47 -14.01 -0.48 -10.47
CA ILE A 47 -13.24 -0.39 -9.24
C ILE A 47 -11.78 -0.69 -9.58
N GLU A 48 -10.95 0.35 -9.60
CA GLU A 48 -9.50 0.20 -9.61
C GLU A 48 -9.10 -0.73 -8.47
N LYS A 49 -8.61 -1.93 -8.80
CA LYS A 49 -8.16 -2.89 -7.79
C LYS A 49 -6.85 -2.37 -7.19
N VAL A 50 -6.82 -2.22 -5.88
CA VAL A 50 -5.64 -1.84 -5.11
C VAL A 50 -5.16 -3.04 -4.29
N SER A 51 -3.85 -3.27 -4.27
CA SER A 51 -3.26 -4.32 -3.43
C SER A 51 -3.16 -3.87 -1.96
N VAL A 52 -3.16 -4.81 -1.02
CA VAL A 52 -2.95 -4.49 0.41
C VAL A 52 -1.60 -3.80 0.61
N TYR A 53 -0.56 -4.24 -0.12
CA TYR A 53 0.77 -3.65 -0.13
C TYR A 53 0.77 -2.18 -0.56
N GLU A 54 0.09 -1.86 -1.66
CA GLU A 54 -0.01 -0.50 -2.17
C GLU A 54 -0.74 0.43 -1.20
N ALA A 55 -1.93 0.02 -0.73
CA ALA A 55 -2.69 0.80 0.24
C ALA A 55 -1.88 1.04 1.53
N LEU A 56 -1.20 -0.01 2.02
CA LEU A 56 -0.40 0.07 3.23
C LEU A 56 0.79 1.03 3.10
N GLY A 57 1.48 1.04 1.95
CA GLY A 57 2.59 1.97 1.71
C GLY A 57 2.17 3.43 1.87
N LEU A 58 1.06 3.81 1.23
CA LEU A 58 0.53 5.16 1.29
C LEU A 58 0.00 5.51 2.69
N ILE A 59 -0.74 4.58 3.32
CA ILE A 59 -1.27 4.74 4.68
C ILE A 59 -0.14 4.94 5.71
N LYS A 60 0.93 4.13 5.64
CA LYS A 60 2.10 4.25 6.53
C LYS A 60 2.77 5.60 6.39
N TYR A 61 2.89 6.11 5.17
CA TYR A 61 3.46 7.44 4.96
C TYR A 61 2.57 8.54 5.55
N LEU A 62 1.25 8.49 5.30
CA LEU A 62 0.31 9.49 5.81
C LEU A 62 0.19 9.46 7.34
N ASN A 63 0.33 8.29 7.96
CA ASN A 63 0.09 8.07 9.39
C ASN A 63 1.33 7.50 10.09
N ALA A 64 2.50 8.06 9.79
CA ALA A 64 3.76 7.62 10.37
C ALA A 64 3.74 7.72 11.91
N GLY A 65 4.15 6.64 12.59
CA GLY A 65 4.19 6.54 14.06
C GLY A 65 2.96 5.85 14.68
N GLU A 66 1.90 5.61 13.90
CA GLU A 66 0.74 4.84 14.35
C GLU A 66 1.04 3.34 14.49
N ASP A 67 0.16 2.62 15.20
CA ASP A 67 0.27 1.17 15.40
C ASP A 67 0.23 0.43 14.05
N PRO A 68 1.28 -0.32 13.67
CA PRO A 68 1.35 -0.96 12.36
C PRO A 68 0.26 -2.00 12.14
N ARG A 69 -0.30 -2.60 13.20
CA ARG A 69 -1.44 -3.52 13.09
C ARG A 69 -2.69 -2.79 12.65
N GLY A 70 -2.90 -1.58 13.18
CA GLY A 70 -4.00 -0.70 12.78
C GLY A 70 -3.87 -0.25 11.33
N LEU A 71 -2.66 0.10 10.89
CA LEU A 71 -2.37 0.47 9.51
C LEU A 71 -2.63 -0.68 8.53
N VAL A 72 -2.23 -1.90 8.88
CA VAL A 72 -2.52 -3.11 8.09
C VAL A 72 -4.02 -3.37 8.00
N LEU A 73 -4.75 -3.26 9.11
CA LEU A 73 -6.21 -3.43 9.12
C LEU A 73 -6.89 -2.42 8.18
N PHE A 74 -6.43 -1.17 8.19
CA PHE A 74 -6.97 -0.15 7.32
C PHE A 74 -6.64 -0.41 5.84
N ALA A 75 -5.42 -0.85 5.54
CA ALA A 75 -5.03 -1.24 4.18
C ALA A 75 -5.86 -2.41 3.63
N VAL A 76 -6.12 -3.44 4.46
CA VAL A 76 -7.00 -4.56 4.13
C VAL A 76 -8.42 -4.08 3.85
N TYR A 77 -8.94 -3.17 4.67
CA TYR A 77 -10.24 -2.55 4.45
C TYR A 77 -10.29 -1.84 3.10
N CYS A 78 -9.27 -1.02 2.80
CA CYS A 78 -9.16 -0.31 1.53
C CYS A 78 -9.16 -1.26 0.33
N ALA A 79 -8.31 -2.28 0.34
CA ALA A 79 -8.24 -3.27 -0.74
C ALA A 79 -9.55 -4.05 -0.92
N LYS A 80 -10.22 -4.40 0.19
CA LYS A 80 -11.48 -5.15 0.15
C LYS A 80 -12.64 -4.36 -0.46
N TYR A 81 -12.71 -3.07 -0.18
CA TYR A 81 -13.83 -2.22 -0.58
C TYR A 81 -13.48 -1.29 -1.76
N GLY A 82 -12.29 -1.44 -2.35
CA GLY A 82 -11.86 -0.62 -3.49
C GLY A 82 -11.66 0.85 -3.15
N HIS A 83 -11.21 1.15 -1.93
CA HIS A 83 -10.92 2.52 -1.54
C HIS A 83 -9.45 2.86 -1.80
N ASN A 84 -9.22 3.72 -2.78
CA ASN A 84 -7.90 4.26 -3.07
C ASN A 84 -7.50 5.33 -2.06
N ILE A 85 -6.21 5.38 -1.75
CA ILE A 85 -5.61 6.44 -0.94
C ILE A 85 -5.29 7.62 -1.85
N ASP A 86 -5.71 8.81 -1.46
CA ASP A 86 -5.49 10.02 -2.25
C ASP A 86 -3.99 10.35 -2.35
N LEU A 87 -3.42 10.17 -3.54
CA LEU A 87 -2.03 10.51 -3.82
C LEU A 87 -1.75 12.00 -3.68
N GLN A 88 -2.74 12.88 -3.89
CA GLN A 88 -2.55 14.31 -3.70
C GLN A 88 -2.25 14.65 -2.24
N GLU A 89 -2.92 13.99 -1.28
CA GLU A 89 -2.60 14.16 0.14
C GLU A 89 -1.20 13.65 0.48
N VAL A 90 -0.73 12.59 -0.19
CA VAL A 90 0.63 12.06 -0.03
C VAL A 90 1.67 13.06 -0.53
N PHE A 91 1.49 13.61 -1.74
CA PHE A 91 2.38 14.63 -2.29
C PHE A 91 2.33 15.93 -1.49
N LYS A 92 1.15 16.37 -1.06
CA LYS A 92 0.97 17.56 -0.23
C LYS A 92 1.64 17.41 1.12
N LYS A 93 1.60 16.23 1.74
CA LYS A 93 2.36 15.94 2.96
C LYS A 93 3.88 16.06 2.75
N LYS A 94 4.38 15.70 1.56
CA LYS A 94 5.82 15.77 1.23
C LYS A 94 6.30 17.17 0.86
N TYR A 95 5.56 17.85 -0.02
CA TYR A 95 5.99 19.07 -0.72
C TYR A 95 5.17 20.31 -0.34
N GLY A 96 4.14 20.17 0.48
CA GLY A 96 3.20 21.26 0.76
C GLY A 96 2.34 21.58 -0.46
N ASN A 97 2.08 22.87 -0.69
CA ASN A 97 1.25 23.32 -1.82
C ASN A 97 2.04 23.44 -3.15
N GLU A 98 3.36 23.29 -3.11
CA GLU A 98 4.23 23.41 -4.29
C GLU A 98 4.73 22.03 -4.72
N ILE A 99 3.82 21.24 -5.29
CA ILE A 99 4.13 19.88 -5.74
C ILE A 99 4.87 19.95 -7.09
N PRO A 100 6.09 19.41 -7.21
CA PRO A 100 6.81 19.38 -8.48
C PRO A 100 6.06 18.61 -9.57
N THR A 101 6.25 19.02 -10.83
CA THR A 101 5.74 18.28 -11.99
C THR A 101 6.62 17.05 -12.30
N ASN A 102 6.05 16.04 -12.96
CA ASN A 102 6.76 14.82 -13.38
C ASN A 102 7.40 14.00 -12.25
N ILE A 103 6.76 13.98 -11.09
CA ILE A 103 7.13 13.10 -9.98
C ILE A 103 6.16 11.93 -9.86
N GLY A 104 6.56 10.91 -9.10
CA GLY A 104 5.71 9.82 -8.70
C GLY A 104 6.12 9.22 -7.36
N VAL A 105 5.40 8.18 -6.97
CA VAL A 105 5.63 7.39 -5.77
C VAL A 105 6.03 5.98 -6.19
N GLY A 106 7.24 5.57 -5.84
CA GLY A 106 7.68 4.18 -5.94
C GLY A 106 7.45 3.43 -4.62
N PHE A 107 7.14 2.15 -4.70
CA PHE A 107 6.92 1.28 -3.54
C PHE A 107 7.97 0.20 -3.49
N ARG A 108 8.69 0.08 -2.36
CA ARG A 108 9.72 -0.95 -2.17
C ARG A 108 9.57 -1.67 -0.84
N GLY A 109 10.25 -2.79 -0.72
CA GLY A 109 10.17 -3.69 0.43
C GLY A 109 9.26 -4.89 0.17
N GLU A 110 8.96 -5.61 1.24
CA GLU A 110 8.22 -6.87 1.20
C GLU A 110 7.03 -6.83 2.15
N ASN A 111 5.87 -7.31 1.69
CA ASN A 111 4.67 -7.48 2.51
C ASN A 111 4.33 -6.24 3.37
N SER A 112 4.16 -6.40 4.69
CA SER A 112 3.84 -5.28 5.60
C SER A 112 4.99 -4.28 5.80
N ASN A 113 6.21 -4.66 5.40
CA ASN A 113 7.39 -3.80 5.47
C ASN A 113 7.52 -2.85 4.26
N VAL A 114 6.48 -2.75 3.42
CA VAL A 114 6.40 -1.76 2.35
C VAL A 114 6.69 -0.34 2.83
N GLU A 115 7.46 0.40 2.05
CA GLU A 115 7.66 1.82 2.18
C GLU A 115 7.57 2.51 0.82
N ILE A 116 7.28 3.81 0.86
CA ILE A 116 7.21 4.63 -0.34
C ILE A 116 8.45 5.51 -0.47
N ILE A 117 8.86 5.73 -1.71
CA ILE A 117 9.89 6.70 -2.07
C ILE A 117 9.34 7.65 -3.13
N PHE A 118 9.72 8.91 -3.06
CA PHE A 118 9.38 9.90 -4.08
C PHE A 118 10.43 9.86 -5.17
N ILE A 119 9.98 9.80 -6.42
CA ILE A 119 10.84 9.57 -7.58
C ILE A 119 10.57 10.69 -8.59
N ASP A 120 11.64 11.34 -9.04
CA ASP A 120 11.58 12.34 -10.12
C ASP A 120 11.96 11.75 -11.48
N GLN A 121 11.85 12.57 -12.53
CA GLN A 121 12.14 12.21 -13.92
C GLN A 121 13.59 11.76 -14.21
N ASN A 122 14.54 12.04 -13.31
CA ASN A 122 15.94 11.66 -13.46
C ASN A 122 16.26 10.34 -12.74
N GLN A 123 15.28 9.73 -12.09
CA GLN A 123 15.44 8.51 -11.30
C GLN A 123 14.68 7.34 -11.92
N SER A 124 15.34 6.18 -11.98
CA SER A 124 14.71 4.91 -12.35
C SER A 124 14.14 4.24 -11.10
N TRP A 125 12.81 4.09 -11.03
CA TRP A 125 12.17 3.40 -9.91
C TRP A 125 12.60 1.93 -9.79
N PHE A 126 12.90 1.30 -10.92
CA PHE A 126 13.41 -0.06 -10.98
C PHE A 126 14.79 -0.16 -10.30
N ASP A 127 15.70 0.77 -10.61
CA ASP A 127 17.05 0.78 -10.01
C ASP A 127 17.03 1.10 -8.51
N LEU A 128 15.94 1.73 -8.03
CA LEU A 128 15.68 1.99 -6.62
C LEU A 128 15.02 0.81 -5.89
N GLY A 129 14.82 -0.32 -6.59
CA GLY A 129 14.25 -1.54 -6.04
C GLY A 129 12.74 -1.48 -5.79
N CYS A 130 12.03 -0.59 -6.49
CA CYS A 130 10.58 -0.52 -6.37
C CYS A 130 9.90 -1.65 -7.17
N LYS A 131 8.78 -2.14 -6.64
CA LYS A 131 7.91 -3.15 -7.27
C LYS A 131 6.74 -2.51 -8.03
N LEU A 132 6.35 -1.31 -7.61
CA LEU A 132 5.27 -0.51 -8.19
C LEU A 132 5.70 0.95 -8.26
N PHE A 133 5.23 1.65 -9.27
CA PHE A 133 5.38 3.08 -9.43
C PHE A 133 4.05 3.72 -9.85
N LEU A 134 3.62 4.73 -9.11
CA LEU A 134 2.43 5.53 -9.40
C LEU A 134 2.85 6.96 -9.77
N LYS A 135 2.44 7.41 -10.95
CA LYS A 135 2.77 8.76 -11.43
C LYS A 135 1.79 9.78 -10.85
N ASN A 136 2.29 10.96 -10.47
CA ASN A 136 1.42 12.10 -10.20
C ASN A 136 0.75 12.53 -11.52
N SER A 137 -0.57 12.37 -11.60
CA SER A 137 -1.39 12.71 -12.77
C SER A 137 -1.92 14.12 -12.67
#